data_AF-A0A970CRE7-F1
#
_entry.id   AF-A0A970CRE7-F1
#
_cell.length_a   1.000
_cell.length_b   1.000
_cell.length_c   1.000
_cell.angle_alpha   90.00
_cell.angle_beta   90.00
_cell.angle_gamma   90.00
#
_symmetry.space_group_name_H-M   'P 1'
#
loop_
_entity.id
_entity.type
_entity.pdbx_description
1 polymer ?
#
loop_
_entity_poly.entity_id
_entity_poly.type
_entity_poly.pdbx_seq_one_letter_code
_entity_poly.pdbx_strand_id
1 'polypeptide(L)'
;MLKPIIAVLLACGRTEHFNCISNAIYKALLPFNGHPIVSYVSEALCESAVEKVFVIQCRGENLQEVLQHNDKLIFISCDEPNPSLAGSLQCSVGGLLDYYGEYELANKYIVFTPCDIPAVKPQDFNALIEQVNDGDIDFYTTFIDNRILKSCLPHRRFRSIYFHDLGGNFSQQGINIVSGRLFGYQSDSNEMRSLVMYDHDRNPIEGLSRIIDSFRKSRRSTISLLLFLSGFIFKKLVSRGSIGITMRLAFSWMTRRLTLSIFNRAFSRSLNIKVGLLRSQSIAFSADVDKPSDFEDVEKLIRQCN
;
A
#
# COMPACT_ATOMS: atom_id res chain seq x y z
N MET A 1 19.20 1.15 -15.18
CA MET A 1 19.60 1.91 -13.98
C MET A 1 18.32 2.16 -13.24
N LEU A 2 18.19 1.66 -12.00
CA LEU A 2 16.90 1.56 -11.33
C LEU A 2 16.15 2.89 -11.38
N LYS A 3 14.91 2.87 -11.89
CA LYS A 3 14.00 4.02 -11.81
C LYS A 3 14.03 4.61 -10.38
N PRO A 4 14.21 5.93 -10.19
CA PRO A 4 14.21 6.53 -8.87
C PRO A 4 12.94 6.19 -8.10
N ILE A 5 13.09 5.90 -6.80
CA ILE A 5 12.00 5.46 -5.95
C ILE A 5 11.66 6.57 -4.96
N ILE A 6 10.39 6.99 -4.94
CA ILE A 6 9.83 7.93 -3.96
C ILE A 6 8.85 7.20 -3.05
N ALA A 7 8.60 7.73 -1.85
CA ALA A 7 7.63 7.18 -0.92
C ALA A 7 6.42 8.10 -0.72
N VAL A 8 5.26 7.51 -0.44
CA VAL A 8 4.02 8.16 -0.04
C VAL A 8 3.60 7.61 1.32
N LEU A 9 3.57 8.48 2.33
CA LEU A 9 3.24 8.17 3.71
C LEU A 9 1.80 8.61 4.01
N LEU A 10 0.89 7.64 4.10
CA LEU A 10 -0.55 7.87 4.25
C LEU A 10 -0.89 8.15 5.74
N ALA A 11 -0.97 9.43 6.13
CA ALA A 11 -1.10 9.85 7.53
C ALA A 11 -2.56 10.08 8.00
N CYS A 12 -3.45 10.51 7.09
CA CYS A 12 -4.89 10.80 7.29
C CYS A 12 -5.80 9.75 7.98
N GLY A 13 -5.30 8.59 8.44
CA GLY A 13 -6.11 7.55 9.06
C GLY A 13 -6.64 7.96 10.44
N ARG A 14 -7.94 7.84 10.71
CA ARG A 14 -8.55 8.28 11.98
C ARG A 14 -8.44 7.27 13.13
N THR A 15 -8.48 7.79 14.35
CA THR A 15 -8.41 7.05 15.62
C THR A 15 -9.75 6.44 16.06
N GLU A 16 -10.29 5.44 15.34
CA GLU A 16 -11.60 4.82 15.72
C GLU A 16 -11.60 4.12 17.10
N HIS A 17 -10.44 3.80 17.69
CA HIS A 17 -10.31 2.93 18.89
C HIS A 17 -9.45 3.49 20.03
N PHE A 18 -9.02 4.76 19.97
CA PHE A 18 -8.00 5.30 20.89
C PHE A 18 -8.50 6.41 21.84
N ASN A 19 -9.79 6.73 21.83
CA ASN A 19 -10.43 7.79 22.64
C ASN A 19 -10.22 7.64 24.16
N CYS A 20 -9.77 6.49 24.64
CA CYS A 20 -9.44 6.21 26.04
C CYS A 20 -7.97 6.47 26.43
N ILE A 21 -7.07 6.70 25.45
CA ILE A 21 -5.64 6.94 25.70
C ILE A 21 -5.08 8.19 25.00
N SER A 22 -5.78 8.75 24.01
CA SER A 22 -5.34 9.98 23.31
C SER A 22 -6.51 10.78 22.76
N ASN A 23 -6.37 12.10 22.75
CA ASN A 23 -7.26 13.05 22.07
C ASN A 23 -6.87 13.28 20.60
N ALA A 24 -5.83 12.62 20.09
CA ALA A 24 -5.42 12.70 18.69
C ALA A 24 -6.54 12.20 17.76
N ILE A 25 -6.87 12.99 16.73
CA ILE A 25 -7.91 12.68 15.73
C ILE A 25 -7.43 11.64 14.70
N TYR A 26 -6.12 11.60 14.46
CA TYR A 26 -5.46 10.82 13.41
C TYR A 26 -4.36 9.92 14.00
N LYS A 27 -4.24 8.68 13.50
CA LYS A 27 -3.30 7.66 13.97
C LYS A 27 -1.85 8.13 13.92
N ALA A 28 -1.50 8.92 12.91
CA ALA A 28 -0.18 9.54 12.74
C ALA A 28 0.29 10.30 14.00
N LEU A 29 -0.65 10.93 14.71
CA LEU A 29 -0.42 11.76 15.90
C LEU A 29 -0.60 10.99 17.23
N LEU A 30 -0.78 9.67 17.20
CA LEU A 30 -0.75 8.86 18.43
C LEU A 30 0.67 8.84 19.01
N PRO A 31 0.86 9.03 20.33
CA PRO A 31 2.18 8.97 20.95
C PRO A 31 2.62 7.52 21.17
N PHE A 32 3.79 7.15 20.65
CA PHE A 32 4.48 5.88 20.87
C PHE A 32 5.89 6.18 21.41
N ASN A 33 6.23 5.68 22.60
CA ASN A 33 7.47 5.97 23.33
C ASN A 33 7.86 7.47 23.37
N GLY A 34 6.87 8.37 23.49
CA GLY A 34 7.07 9.82 23.57
C GLY A 34 7.02 10.58 22.24
N HIS A 35 7.05 9.90 21.09
CA HIS A 35 7.04 10.51 19.76
C HIS A 35 5.76 10.16 18.98
N PRO A 36 5.27 11.01 18.05
CA PRO A 36 4.15 10.66 17.18
C PRO A 36 4.47 9.43 16.33
N ILE A 37 3.55 8.47 16.18
CA ILE A 37 3.77 7.23 15.41
C ILE A 37 4.29 7.47 13.98
N VAL A 38 3.87 8.57 13.34
CA VAL A 38 4.33 8.95 12.00
C VAL A 38 5.83 9.29 11.92
N SER A 39 6.48 9.69 13.03
CA SER A 39 7.92 10.00 13.09
C SER A 39 8.77 8.79 12.69
N TYR A 40 8.65 7.68 13.41
CA TYR A 40 9.32 6.40 13.14
C TYR A 40 9.28 5.98 11.67
N VAL A 41 8.10 6.06 11.03
CA VAL A 41 7.96 5.67 9.61
C VAL A 41 8.57 6.72 8.68
N SER A 42 8.43 8.02 8.98
CA SER A 42 9.02 9.08 8.17
C SER A 42 10.56 9.12 8.24
N GLU A 43 11.13 8.88 9.42
CA GLU A 43 12.57 8.78 9.69
C GLU A 43 13.14 7.54 8.99
N ALA A 44 12.52 6.37 9.18
CA ALA A 44 12.92 5.12 8.51
C ALA A 44 12.89 5.23 6.99
N LEU A 45 11.91 5.97 6.42
CA LEU A 45 11.89 6.29 4.99
C LEU A 45 13.00 7.27 4.61
N CYS A 46 13.23 8.34 5.35
CA CYS A 46 14.24 9.34 5.01
C CYS A 46 15.68 8.78 5.02
N GLU A 47 15.97 7.85 5.92
CA GLU A 47 17.25 7.12 5.97
C GLU A 47 17.34 5.98 4.93
N SER A 48 16.24 5.59 4.30
CA SER A 48 16.23 4.58 3.23
C SER A 48 16.67 5.14 1.87
N ALA A 49 16.82 4.25 0.89
CA ALA A 49 17.23 4.55 -0.48
C ALA A 49 16.21 5.37 -1.31
N VAL A 50 15.07 5.78 -0.75
CA VAL A 50 14.10 6.63 -1.47
C VAL A 50 14.60 8.07 -1.65
N GLU A 51 14.27 8.66 -2.79
CA GLU A 51 14.66 10.01 -3.23
C GLU A 51 13.95 11.10 -2.42
N LYS A 52 12.63 10.95 -2.24
CA LYS A 52 11.72 11.88 -1.54
C LYS A 52 10.61 11.12 -0.82
N VAL A 53 10.06 11.73 0.23
CA VAL A 53 9.01 11.19 1.10
C VAL A 53 7.84 12.17 1.14
N PHE A 54 6.74 11.81 0.50
CA PHE A 54 5.53 12.63 0.41
C PHE A 54 4.56 12.26 1.53
N VAL A 55 4.42 13.13 2.53
CA VAL A 55 3.55 12.95 3.70
C VAL A 55 2.17 13.49 3.39
N ILE A 56 1.16 12.61 3.45
CA ILE A 56 -0.23 12.93 3.08
C ILE A 56 -1.03 13.24 4.35
N GLN A 57 -1.05 14.53 4.71
CA GLN A 57 -1.72 15.05 5.89
C GLN A 57 -3.14 15.52 5.57
N CYS A 58 -4.02 15.49 6.56
CA CYS A 58 -5.40 15.94 6.42
C CYS A 58 -5.53 17.43 6.73
N ARG A 59 -6.49 18.11 6.10
CA ARG A 59 -6.74 19.54 6.33
C ARG A 59 -6.95 19.85 7.82
N GLY A 60 -6.03 20.62 8.40
CA GLY A 60 -6.03 20.99 9.82
C GLY A 60 -5.09 20.16 10.70
N GLU A 61 -4.47 19.09 10.18
CA GLU A 61 -3.17 18.66 10.69
C GLU A 61 -2.09 19.68 10.27
N ASN A 62 -1.03 19.79 11.06
CA ASN A 62 0.25 20.30 10.57
C ASN A 62 1.36 19.31 10.96
N LEU A 63 1.57 18.28 10.14
CA LEU A 63 2.59 17.26 10.42
C LEU A 63 4.02 17.81 10.30
N GLN A 64 4.19 18.96 9.64
CA GLN A 64 5.47 19.66 9.53
C GLN A 64 5.92 20.32 10.85
N GLU A 65 5.00 20.59 11.80
CA GLU A 65 5.34 21.12 13.13
C GLU A 65 5.79 20.03 14.12
N VAL A 66 5.45 18.77 13.88
CA VAL A 66 5.71 17.65 14.82
C VAL A 66 6.74 16.63 14.32
N LEU A 67 7.12 16.68 13.04
CA LEU A 67 8.18 15.88 12.46
C LEU A 67 9.53 16.61 12.51
N GLN A 68 10.61 15.85 12.62
CA GLN A 68 11.96 16.38 12.48
C GLN A 68 12.16 16.93 11.05
N HIS A 69 12.81 18.09 10.93
CA HIS A 69 13.08 18.70 9.62
C HIS A 69 14.07 17.85 8.81
N ASN A 70 13.71 17.52 7.56
CA ASN A 70 14.53 16.73 6.66
C ASN A 70 14.22 17.09 5.20
N ASP A 71 15.25 17.34 4.39
CA ASP A 71 15.13 17.75 2.97
C ASP A 71 14.40 16.73 2.07
N LYS A 72 14.23 15.47 2.51
CA LYS A 72 13.43 14.49 1.78
C LYS A 72 11.91 14.65 1.99
N LEU A 73 11.47 15.29 3.07
CA LEU A 73 10.05 15.41 3.40
C LEU A 73 9.36 16.49 2.55
N ILE A 74 8.24 16.11 1.95
CA ILE A 74 7.34 17.02 1.20
C ILE A 74 5.92 16.76 1.72
N PHE A 75 5.18 17.82 2.06
CA PHE A 75 3.84 17.70 2.65
C PHE A 75 2.78 17.97 1.58
N ILE A 76 1.83 17.03 1.42
CA ILE A 76 0.65 17.19 0.56
C ILE A 76 -0.57 17.20 1.48
N SER A 77 -1.31 18.30 1.47
CA SER A 77 -2.58 18.43 2.22
C SER A 77 -3.74 17.83 1.42
N CYS A 78 -4.53 16.98 2.05
CA CYS A 78 -5.77 16.44 1.47
C CYS A 78 -6.98 17.21 2.02
N ASP A 79 -7.70 17.90 1.12
CA ASP A 79 -8.84 18.76 1.46
C ASP A 79 -10.18 18.04 1.66
N GLU A 80 -10.34 16.76 1.26
CA GLU A 80 -11.55 15.97 1.61
C GLU A 80 -11.61 15.82 3.14
N PRO A 81 -12.68 16.27 3.82
CA PRO A 81 -12.79 16.12 5.27
C PRO A 81 -13.05 14.66 5.64
N ASN A 82 -12.09 14.04 6.32
CA ASN A 82 -12.08 12.60 6.65
C ASN A 82 -11.99 11.73 5.38
N PRO A 83 -10.90 11.82 4.61
CA PRO A 83 -10.76 11.12 3.36
C PRO A 83 -10.75 9.62 3.61
N SER A 84 -11.33 8.88 2.68
CA SER A 84 -11.11 7.43 2.64
C SER A 84 -9.67 7.10 2.22
N LEU A 85 -9.31 5.82 2.24
CA LEU A 85 -8.11 5.36 1.53
C LEU A 85 -8.16 5.74 0.03
N ALA A 86 -9.35 5.82 -0.59
CA ALA A 86 -9.49 6.30 -1.97
C ALA A 86 -9.12 7.78 -2.09
N GLY A 87 -9.68 8.62 -1.22
CA GLY A 87 -9.41 10.06 -1.18
C GLY A 87 -7.95 10.37 -0.87
N SER A 88 -7.38 9.68 0.11
CA SER A 88 -5.97 9.83 0.49
C SER A 88 -5.03 9.45 -0.66
N LEU A 89 -5.31 8.34 -1.35
CA LEU A 89 -4.56 7.95 -2.55
C LEU A 89 -4.74 8.95 -3.70
N GLN A 90 -5.97 9.41 -3.97
CA GLN A 90 -6.26 10.42 -4.99
C GLN A 90 -5.55 11.76 -4.71
N CYS A 91 -5.62 12.27 -3.47
CA CYS A 91 -4.87 13.43 -3.01
C CYS A 91 -3.35 13.24 -3.23
N SER A 92 -2.81 12.07 -2.85
CA SER A 92 -1.37 11.79 -2.99
C SER A 92 -0.90 11.74 -4.44
N VAL A 93 -1.65 11.10 -5.34
CA VAL A 93 -1.28 11.00 -6.75
C VAL A 93 -1.47 12.34 -7.46
N GLY A 94 -2.51 13.12 -7.11
CA GLY A 94 -2.67 14.49 -7.58
C GLY A 94 -1.48 15.37 -7.20
N GLY A 95 -1.13 15.45 -5.92
CA GLY A 95 0.02 16.23 -5.47
C GLY A 95 1.37 15.75 -6.01
N LEU A 96 1.53 14.44 -6.31
CA LEU A 96 2.69 13.92 -7.02
C LEU A 96 2.75 14.37 -8.50
N LEU A 97 1.60 14.39 -9.18
CA LEU A 97 1.50 14.88 -10.56
C LEU A 97 1.68 16.40 -10.64
N ASP A 98 1.24 17.14 -9.62
CA ASP A 98 1.40 18.59 -9.56
C ASP A 98 2.86 18.98 -9.20
N TYR A 99 3.58 18.14 -8.45
CA TYR A 99 4.99 18.34 -8.11
C TYR A 99 5.97 17.95 -9.23
N TYR A 100 5.76 16.79 -9.88
CA TYR A 100 6.68 16.24 -10.90
C TYR A 100 6.20 16.39 -12.35
N GLY A 101 4.90 16.58 -12.57
CA GLY A 101 4.29 16.38 -13.88
C GLY A 101 4.24 14.90 -14.30
N GLU A 102 3.40 14.59 -15.29
CA GLU A 102 3.25 13.20 -15.80
C GLU A 102 4.55 12.58 -16.30
N TYR A 103 5.38 13.37 -17.00
CA TYR A 103 6.58 12.85 -17.65
C TYR A 103 7.66 12.42 -16.66
N GLU A 104 7.94 13.20 -15.61
CA GLU A 104 8.93 12.79 -14.60
C GLU A 104 8.34 11.70 -13.70
N LEU A 105 7.07 11.82 -13.26
CA LEU A 105 6.43 10.80 -12.43
C LEU A 105 6.39 9.43 -13.14
N ALA A 106 6.16 9.39 -14.46
CA ALA A 106 6.20 8.16 -15.26
C ALA A 106 7.54 7.41 -15.19
N ASN A 107 8.63 8.12 -14.87
CA ASN A 107 9.98 7.58 -14.74
C ASN A 107 10.36 7.19 -13.31
N LYS A 108 9.47 7.34 -12.31
CA LYS A 108 9.69 6.93 -10.91
C LYS A 108 8.84 5.71 -10.51
N TYR A 109 9.27 5.04 -9.45
CA TYR A 109 8.46 4.09 -8.67
C TYR A 109 7.98 4.76 -7.37
N ILE A 110 6.78 4.41 -6.90
CA ILE A 110 6.11 5.04 -5.77
C ILE A 110 5.81 3.97 -4.71
N VAL A 111 6.48 4.03 -3.55
CA VAL A 111 6.23 3.18 -2.39
C VAL A 111 5.08 3.77 -1.58
N PHE A 112 3.89 3.18 -1.66
CA PHE A 112 2.79 3.53 -0.76
C PHE A 112 2.94 2.75 0.55
N THR A 113 2.97 3.47 1.67
CA THR A 113 3.02 2.90 3.02
C THR A 113 1.97 3.56 3.94
N PRO A 114 1.33 2.81 4.85
CA PRO A 114 0.63 3.41 5.97
C PRO A 114 1.63 4.04 6.95
N CYS A 115 1.12 4.88 7.86
CA CYS A 115 1.90 5.53 8.91
C CYS A 115 1.94 4.76 10.25
N ASP A 116 1.08 3.76 10.45
CA ASP A 116 0.78 3.17 11.76
C ASP A 116 1.60 1.91 12.11
N ILE A 117 2.82 1.83 11.56
CA ILE A 117 3.75 0.67 11.67
C ILE A 117 5.11 1.07 12.29
N PRO A 118 5.18 1.61 13.52
CA PRO A 118 6.38 2.29 14.04
C PRO A 118 7.57 1.36 14.39
N ALA A 119 7.49 0.05 14.08
CA ALA A 119 8.63 -0.88 14.17
C ALA A 119 9.53 -0.93 12.92
N VAL A 120 9.18 -0.22 11.84
CA VAL A 120 9.95 -0.26 10.58
C VAL A 120 11.31 0.40 10.71
N LYS A 121 12.29 -0.13 9.99
CA LYS A 121 13.65 0.37 9.90
C LYS A 121 14.04 0.68 8.45
N PRO A 122 15.07 1.51 8.20
CA PRO A 122 15.52 1.84 6.84
C PRO A 122 15.88 0.59 6.01
N GLN A 123 16.42 -0.42 6.67
CA GLN A 123 16.83 -1.68 6.06
C GLN A 123 15.63 -2.51 5.57
N ASP A 124 14.45 -2.38 6.19
CA ASP A 124 13.23 -3.06 5.73
C ASP A 124 12.77 -2.51 4.37
N PHE A 125 12.83 -1.19 4.20
CA PHE A 125 12.51 -0.54 2.93
C PHE A 125 13.57 -0.85 1.87
N ASN A 126 14.85 -0.76 2.22
CA ASN A 126 15.96 -1.10 1.31
C ASN A 126 15.85 -2.54 0.80
N ALA A 127 15.55 -3.52 1.67
CA ALA A 127 15.39 -4.92 1.29
C ALA A 127 14.16 -5.21 0.40
N LEU A 128 13.19 -4.29 0.30
CA LEU A 128 12.13 -4.32 -0.72
C LEU A 128 12.57 -3.61 -2.01
N ILE A 129 13.26 -2.48 -1.90
CA ILE A 129 13.78 -1.71 -3.03
C ILE A 129 14.80 -2.53 -3.85
N GLU A 130 15.67 -3.30 -3.19
CA GLU A 130 16.62 -4.23 -3.83
C GLU A 130 15.93 -5.39 -4.59
N GLN A 131 14.68 -5.72 -4.25
CA GLN A 131 13.87 -6.70 -4.99
C GLN A 131 13.11 -6.07 -6.18
N VAL A 132 12.97 -4.74 -6.22
CA VAL A 132 12.49 -4.02 -7.41
C VAL A 132 13.59 -4.08 -8.47
N ASN A 133 13.21 -4.50 -9.66
CA ASN A 133 14.08 -4.50 -10.82
C ASN A 133 13.58 -3.51 -11.88
N ASP A 134 14.49 -3.11 -12.79
CA ASP A 134 14.18 -2.39 -14.04
C ASP A 134 13.33 -3.23 -15.02
N GLY A 135 12.83 -4.39 -14.61
CA GLY A 135 11.79 -5.11 -15.31
C GLY A 135 10.54 -4.22 -15.46
N ASP A 136 9.82 -4.51 -16.53
CA ASP A 136 8.69 -3.72 -17.02
C ASP A 136 7.41 -3.93 -16.17
N ILE A 137 7.52 -3.75 -14.86
CA ILE A 137 6.48 -4.00 -13.87
C ILE A 137 5.72 -2.70 -13.55
N ASP A 138 4.40 -2.82 -13.48
CA ASP A 138 3.48 -1.74 -13.17
C ASP A 138 3.16 -1.67 -11.68
N PHE A 139 2.95 -2.83 -11.06
CA PHE A 139 2.48 -2.93 -9.68
C PHE A 139 3.19 -4.07 -8.96
N TYR A 140 3.94 -3.73 -7.91
CA TYR A 140 4.50 -4.67 -6.95
C TYR A 140 3.67 -4.65 -5.66
N THR A 141 3.32 -5.83 -5.16
CA THR A 141 2.68 -5.98 -3.85
C THR A 141 3.46 -6.93 -2.96
N THR A 142 3.55 -6.60 -1.67
CA THR A 142 4.48 -7.21 -0.73
C THR A 142 3.83 -8.34 0.05
N PHE A 143 4.52 -9.49 0.15
CA PHE A 143 4.06 -10.66 0.89
C PHE A 143 5.14 -11.17 1.87
N ILE A 144 4.69 -11.68 3.02
CA ILE A 144 5.53 -12.35 4.03
C ILE A 144 5.00 -13.77 4.31
N ASP A 145 5.91 -14.67 4.65
CA ASP A 145 5.60 -16.05 5.03
C ASP A 145 4.94 -16.10 6.42
N ASN A 146 3.77 -16.74 6.54
CA ASN A 146 3.04 -16.79 7.81
C ASN A 146 3.77 -17.56 8.92
N ARG A 147 4.82 -18.32 8.61
CA ARG A 147 5.69 -18.92 9.64
C ARG A 147 6.45 -17.85 10.42
N ILE A 148 6.98 -16.84 9.71
CA ILE A 148 7.74 -15.71 10.29
C ILE A 148 6.80 -14.85 11.14
N LEU A 149 5.62 -14.50 10.62
CA LEU A 149 4.63 -13.74 11.39
C LEU A 149 4.19 -14.47 12.66
N LYS A 150 4.00 -15.79 12.62
CA LYS A 150 3.57 -16.59 13.77
C LYS A 150 4.67 -16.85 14.81
N SER A 151 5.95 -16.74 14.47
CA SER A 151 7.02 -16.89 15.47
C SER A 151 7.14 -15.69 16.40
N CYS A 152 6.85 -14.48 15.90
CA CYS A 152 7.02 -13.23 16.67
C CYS A 152 5.68 -12.61 17.11
N LEU A 153 4.60 -12.78 16.35
CA LEU A 153 3.26 -12.25 16.65
C LEU A 153 2.21 -13.39 16.71
N PRO A 154 2.41 -14.42 17.56
CA PRO A 154 1.59 -15.65 17.57
C PRO A 154 0.09 -15.42 17.88
N HIS A 155 -0.24 -14.33 18.56
CA HIS A 155 -1.61 -13.99 18.95
C HIS A 155 -2.37 -13.21 17.86
N ARG A 156 -1.67 -12.57 16.90
CA ARG A 156 -2.29 -11.78 15.82
C ARG A 156 -2.83 -12.69 14.71
N ARG A 157 -4.03 -12.35 14.19
CA ARG A 157 -4.76 -13.15 13.18
C ARG A 157 -4.54 -12.64 11.77
N PHE A 158 -3.37 -12.94 11.22
CA PHE A 158 -3.03 -12.62 9.83
C PHE A 158 -3.86 -13.45 8.82
N ARG A 159 -4.25 -12.81 7.72
CA ARG A 159 -5.03 -13.42 6.62
C ARG A 159 -4.09 -13.80 5.50
N SER A 160 -4.25 -15.02 4.96
CA SER A 160 -3.22 -15.65 4.13
C SER A 160 -3.76 -16.38 2.91
N ILE A 161 -2.93 -16.45 1.87
CA ILE A 161 -3.13 -17.27 0.68
C ILE A 161 -2.20 -18.47 0.78
N TYR A 162 -2.71 -19.68 0.51
CA TYR A 162 -1.85 -20.85 0.30
C TYR A 162 -1.34 -20.87 -1.14
N PHE A 163 -0.02 -20.78 -1.32
CA PHE A 163 0.64 -20.93 -2.61
C PHE A 163 1.33 -22.29 -2.69
N HIS A 164 0.87 -23.13 -3.62
CA HIS A 164 1.30 -24.52 -3.78
C HIS A 164 2.75 -24.65 -4.26
N ASP A 165 3.17 -23.78 -5.17
CA ASP A 165 4.54 -23.68 -5.70
C ASP A 165 5.53 -23.13 -4.66
N LEU A 166 5.05 -22.36 -3.67
CA LEU A 166 5.85 -21.86 -2.55
C LEU A 166 5.72 -22.74 -1.28
N GLY A 167 4.92 -23.82 -1.31
CA GLY A 167 4.74 -24.77 -0.22
C GLY A 167 4.22 -24.16 1.10
N GLY A 168 3.56 -23.00 1.07
CA GLY A 168 3.35 -22.18 2.27
C GLY A 168 2.11 -21.29 2.23
N ASN A 169 1.82 -20.70 3.39
CA ASN A 169 0.81 -19.64 3.53
C ASN A 169 1.52 -18.29 3.59
N PHE A 170 1.01 -17.31 2.84
CA PHE A 170 1.60 -15.98 2.73
C PHE A 170 0.55 -14.89 2.98
N SER A 171 0.91 -13.89 3.79
CA SER A 171 0.10 -12.72 4.07
C SER A 171 0.61 -11.52 3.26
N GLN A 172 -0.31 -10.77 2.67
CA GLN A 172 -0.01 -9.49 2.05
C GLN A 172 0.27 -8.44 3.15
N GLN A 173 1.24 -7.58 2.91
CA GLN A 173 1.61 -6.46 3.78
C GLN A 173 1.08 -5.12 3.24
N GLY A 174 1.12 -4.07 4.08
CA GLY A 174 0.63 -2.73 3.70
C GLY A 174 1.45 -2.03 2.61
N ILE A 175 2.71 -2.43 2.42
CA ILE A 175 3.64 -1.80 1.48
C ILE A 175 3.38 -2.28 0.05
N ASN A 176 3.19 -1.35 -0.88
CA ASN A 176 3.02 -1.64 -2.31
C ASN A 176 3.83 -0.61 -3.12
N ILE A 177 4.48 -1.06 -4.20
CA ILE A 177 5.35 -0.20 -5.03
C ILE A 177 4.77 -0.12 -6.44
N VAL A 178 4.48 1.09 -6.92
CA VAL A 178 3.69 1.33 -8.14
C VAL A 178 4.48 2.18 -9.13
N SER A 179 4.48 1.80 -10.40
CA SER A 179 5.12 2.57 -11.47
C SER A 179 4.30 3.83 -11.73
N GLY A 180 4.92 5.02 -11.64
CA GLY A 180 4.20 6.28 -11.79
C GLY A 180 3.55 6.47 -13.16
N ARG A 181 3.95 5.69 -14.18
CA ARG A 181 3.35 5.70 -15.53
C ARG A 181 1.88 5.27 -15.57
N LEU A 182 1.41 4.62 -14.51
CA LEU A 182 0.01 4.25 -14.33
C LEU A 182 -0.86 5.46 -13.99
N PHE A 183 -0.32 6.65 -13.80
CA PHE A 183 -1.07 7.84 -13.42
C PHE A 183 -0.93 8.96 -14.46
N GLY A 184 -1.86 9.90 -14.40
CA GLY A 184 -1.88 11.12 -15.19
C GLY A 184 -3.25 11.79 -15.17
N TYR A 185 -3.40 12.84 -15.97
CA TYR A 185 -4.64 13.59 -16.09
C TYR A 185 -5.31 13.35 -17.45
N GLN A 186 -6.62 13.14 -17.43
CA GLN A 186 -7.44 13.23 -18.64
C GLN A 186 -8.15 14.58 -18.65
N SER A 187 -8.08 15.29 -19.78
CA SER A 187 -8.93 16.46 -20.00
C SER A 187 -10.33 16.00 -20.37
N ASP A 188 -11.31 16.26 -19.51
CA ASP A 188 -12.72 16.20 -19.88
C ASP A 188 -13.09 17.44 -20.71
N SER A 189 -14.25 17.40 -21.40
CA SER A 189 -14.69 18.46 -22.34
C SER A 189 -14.91 19.85 -21.72
N ASN A 190 -14.80 19.97 -20.40
CA ASN A 190 -15.12 21.16 -19.61
C ASN A 190 -13.87 21.73 -18.91
N GLU A 191 -12.70 21.57 -19.54
CA GLU A 191 -11.34 22.00 -19.10
C GLU A 191 -10.81 21.39 -17.79
N MET A 192 -11.69 20.86 -16.93
CA MET A 192 -11.32 20.20 -15.68
C MET A 192 -10.52 18.91 -15.96
N ARG A 193 -9.30 18.86 -15.42
CA ARG A 193 -8.45 17.65 -15.44
C ARG A 193 -8.96 16.65 -14.41
N SER A 194 -9.39 15.48 -14.85
CA SER A 194 -9.72 14.35 -13.97
C SER A 194 -8.51 13.44 -13.78
N LEU A 195 -8.25 13.01 -12.54
CA LEU A 195 -7.18 12.05 -12.25
C LEU A 195 -7.56 10.68 -12.83
N VAL A 196 -6.68 10.13 -13.68
CA VAL A 196 -6.88 8.82 -14.31
C VAL A 196 -5.75 7.87 -13.95
N MET A 197 -6.13 6.63 -13.67
CA MET A 197 -5.19 5.51 -13.69
C MET A 197 -5.26 4.84 -15.06
N TYR A 198 -4.10 4.58 -15.66
CA TYR A 198 -3.94 3.92 -16.95
C TYR A 198 -3.54 2.45 -16.80
N ASP A 199 -3.83 1.65 -17.82
CA ASP A 199 -3.30 0.30 -17.98
C ASP A 199 -1.96 0.30 -18.73
N HIS A 200 -1.35 -0.87 -18.89
CA HIS A 200 -0.02 -1.03 -19.46
C HIS A 200 0.10 -0.44 -20.87
N ASP A 201 -0.99 -0.50 -21.65
CA ASP A 201 -1.08 0.01 -23.01
C ASP A 201 -1.62 1.46 -23.04
N ARG A 202 -1.55 2.17 -21.90
CA ARG A 202 -2.06 3.54 -21.63
C ARG A 202 -3.56 3.75 -21.89
N ASN A 203 -4.40 2.72 -21.71
CA ASN A 203 -5.87 2.89 -21.71
C ASN A 203 -6.39 3.24 -20.30
N PRO A 204 -7.37 4.15 -20.14
CA PRO A 204 -7.96 4.44 -18.82
C PRO A 204 -8.58 3.20 -18.12
N ILE A 205 -8.16 2.92 -16.88
CA ILE A 205 -8.74 1.91 -16.00
C ILE A 205 -10.01 2.48 -15.36
N GLU A 206 -11.13 2.35 -16.08
CA GLU A 206 -12.44 2.75 -15.58
C GLU A 206 -12.74 2.17 -14.18
N GLY A 207 -13.10 3.07 -13.27
CA GLY A 207 -13.73 2.73 -12.00
C GLY A 207 -12.78 2.45 -10.84
N LEU A 208 -11.51 2.85 -10.88
CA LEU A 208 -10.60 2.73 -9.74
C LEU A 208 -11.20 3.34 -8.44
N SER A 209 -11.79 4.53 -8.52
CA SER A 209 -12.52 5.13 -7.40
C SER A 209 -13.60 4.21 -6.85
N ARG A 210 -14.42 3.60 -7.72
CA ARG A 210 -15.45 2.61 -7.35
C ARG A 210 -14.87 1.34 -6.71
N ILE A 211 -13.66 0.92 -7.10
CA ILE A 211 -12.95 -0.22 -6.48
C ILE A 211 -12.59 0.14 -5.03
N ILE A 212 -11.97 1.31 -4.81
CA ILE A 212 -11.51 1.71 -3.48
C ILE A 212 -12.67 2.14 -2.57
N ASP A 213 -13.73 2.76 -3.10
CA ASP A 213 -15.01 2.96 -2.37
C ASP A 213 -15.72 1.64 -2.03
N SER A 214 -15.58 0.59 -2.84
CA SER A 214 -16.06 -0.75 -2.47
C SER A 214 -15.24 -1.37 -1.34
N PHE A 215 -13.99 -0.94 -1.15
CA PHE A 215 -13.25 -1.26 0.08
C PHE A 215 -13.74 -0.39 1.25
N ARG A 216 -14.02 0.91 1.05
CA ARG A 216 -14.58 1.85 2.07
C ARG A 216 -15.85 1.30 2.74
N LYS A 217 -16.72 0.61 2.00
CA LYS A 217 -17.97 0.03 2.54
C LYS A 217 -17.80 -1.31 3.25
N SER A 218 -16.64 -1.97 3.14
CA SER A 218 -16.39 -3.24 3.82
C SER A 218 -15.62 -3.03 5.13
N ARG A 219 -16.34 -2.93 6.25
CA ARG A 219 -15.79 -2.96 7.64
C ARG A 219 -15.20 -4.34 8.03
N ARG A 220 -14.57 -5.03 7.08
CA ARG A 220 -13.90 -6.32 7.23
C ARG A 220 -12.66 -6.30 6.32
N SER A 221 -11.48 -6.49 6.91
CA SER A 221 -10.16 -6.32 6.25
C SER A 221 -9.92 -7.27 5.06
N THR A 222 -8.69 -7.26 4.51
CA THR A 222 -8.08 -8.02 3.39
C THR A 222 -8.69 -9.33 2.84
N ILE A 223 -9.55 -10.07 3.55
CA ILE A 223 -10.47 -11.05 2.92
C ILE A 223 -11.43 -10.33 1.96
N SER A 224 -11.86 -9.09 2.27
CA SER A 224 -12.59 -8.26 1.31
C SER A 224 -11.73 -7.97 0.10
N LEU A 225 -10.48 -7.56 0.27
CA LEU A 225 -9.55 -7.38 -0.85
C LEU A 225 -9.40 -8.67 -1.67
N LEU A 226 -9.21 -9.85 -1.07
CA LEU A 226 -9.01 -11.09 -1.85
C LEU A 226 -10.28 -11.70 -2.46
N LEU A 227 -11.43 -11.69 -1.77
CA LEU A 227 -12.70 -12.19 -2.32
C LEU A 227 -13.38 -11.17 -3.24
N PHE A 228 -13.16 -9.87 -3.03
CA PHE A 228 -13.64 -8.84 -3.94
C PHE A 228 -12.68 -8.63 -5.11
N LEU A 229 -11.36 -8.84 -4.94
CA LEU A 229 -10.48 -9.11 -6.09
C LEU A 229 -10.97 -10.35 -6.81
N SER A 230 -11.31 -11.48 -6.17
CA SER A 230 -11.87 -12.59 -6.94
C SER A 230 -13.16 -12.19 -7.67
N GLY A 231 -14.10 -11.50 -7.04
CA GLY A 231 -15.32 -11.00 -7.71
C GLY A 231 -15.05 -10.01 -8.87
N PHE A 232 -14.13 -9.06 -8.68
CA PHE A 232 -13.79 -8.01 -9.65
C PHE A 232 -12.88 -8.53 -10.77
N ILE A 233 -11.84 -9.29 -10.44
CA ILE A 233 -10.99 -10.04 -11.38
C ILE A 233 -11.88 -10.97 -12.19
N PHE A 234 -12.79 -11.73 -11.57
CA PHE A 234 -13.73 -12.58 -12.32
C PHE A 234 -14.60 -11.73 -13.26
N LYS A 235 -15.19 -10.62 -12.79
CA LYS A 235 -16.03 -9.74 -13.62
C LYS A 235 -15.27 -9.12 -14.80
N LYS A 236 -14.07 -8.54 -14.57
CA LYS A 236 -13.21 -7.95 -15.62
C LYS A 236 -12.61 -9.02 -16.54
N LEU A 237 -12.24 -10.20 -16.04
CA LEU A 237 -11.79 -11.32 -16.89
C LEU A 237 -12.94 -11.82 -17.76
N VAL A 238 -14.15 -12.00 -17.22
CA VAL A 238 -15.34 -12.39 -18.00
C VAL A 238 -15.67 -11.33 -19.06
N SER A 239 -15.67 -10.03 -18.71
CA SER A 239 -15.89 -8.96 -19.70
C SER A 239 -14.75 -8.80 -20.71
N ARG A 240 -13.52 -9.22 -20.38
CA ARG A 240 -12.36 -9.35 -21.30
C ARG A 240 -12.22 -10.79 -21.84
N GLY A 241 -13.32 -11.54 -21.99
CA GLY A 241 -13.41 -12.87 -22.64
C GLY A 241 -12.56 -14.00 -22.03
N SER A 242 -11.91 -13.76 -20.89
CA SER A 242 -10.84 -14.59 -20.32
C SER A 242 -11.36 -15.64 -19.33
N ILE A 243 -12.53 -16.21 -19.61
CA ILE A 243 -13.26 -17.17 -18.76
C ILE A 243 -12.38 -18.36 -18.33
N GLY A 244 -11.52 -18.87 -19.22
CA GLY A 244 -10.60 -19.98 -18.90
C GLY A 244 -9.57 -19.64 -17.81
N ILE A 245 -9.17 -18.37 -17.68
CA ILE A 245 -8.30 -17.90 -16.59
C ILE A 245 -9.10 -17.78 -15.29
N THR A 246 -10.33 -17.26 -15.37
CA THR A 246 -11.29 -17.19 -14.25
C THR A 246 -11.52 -18.57 -13.63
N MET A 247 -11.87 -19.57 -14.47
CA MET A 247 -12.12 -20.94 -14.03
C MET A 247 -10.86 -21.62 -13.48
N ARG A 248 -9.69 -21.36 -14.07
CA ARG A 248 -8.41 -21.86 -13.55
C ARG A 248 -8.08 -21.26 -12.18
N LEU A 249 -8.26 -19.95 -11.98
CA LEU A 249 -8.07 -19.30 -10.69
C LEU A 249 -9.02 -19.89 -9.62
N ALA A 250 -10.32 -20.00 -9.95
CA ALA A 250 -11.33 -20.58 -9.07
C ALA A 250 -10.97 -22.01 -8.65
N PHE A 251 -10.72 -22.89 -9.62
CA PHE A 251 -10.42 -24.30 -9.38
C PHE A 251 -9.11 -24.48 -8.62
N SER A 252 -8.06 -23.74 -8.97
CA SER A 252 -6.78 -23.81 -8.26
C SER A 252 -6.88 -23.32 -6.82
N TRP A 253 -7.68 -22.29 -6.53
CA TRP A 253 -7.94 -21.85 -5.15
C TRP A 253 -8.70 -22.91 -4.36
N MET A 254 -9.83 -23.41 -4.88
CA MET A 254 -10.64 -24.45 -4.23
C MET A 254 -9.88 -25.76 -3.98
N THR A 255 -9.01 -26.17 -4.90
CA THR A 255 -8.21 -27.41 -4.78
C THR A 255 -6.88 -27.22 -4.04
N ARG A 256 -6.60 -26.02 -3.50
CA ARG A 256 -5.29 -25.64 -2.91
C ARG A 256 -4.09 -25.83 -3.85
N ARG A 257 -4.32 -25.80 -5.17
CA ARG A 257 -3.32 -25.82 -6.25
C ARG A 257 -3.05 -24.44 -6.85
N LEU A 258 -3.38 -23.37 -6.11
CA LEU A 258 -3.08 -21.99 -6.50
C LEU A 258 -1.57 -21.80 -6.51
N THR A 259 -1.03 -21.46 -7.68
CA THR A 259 0.37 -21.09 -7.84
C THR A 259 0.51 -19.58 -8.00
N LEU A 260 1.69 -19.06 -7.66
CA LEU A 260 2.06 -17.66 -7.82
C LEU A 260 1.87 -17.19 -9.27
N SER A 261 2.24 -18.05 -10.24
CA SER A 261 2.06 -17.80 -11.67
C SER A 261 0.58 -17.69 -12.09
N ILE A 262 -0.33 -18.46 -11.47
CA ILE A 262 -1.77 -18.38 -11.75
C ILE A 262 -2.36 -17.09 -11.17
N PHE A 263 -1.96 -16.71 -9.95
CA PHE A 263 -2.39 -15.47 -9.30
C PHE A 263 -1.96 -14.24 -10.10
N ASN A 264 -0.67 -14.10 -10.41
CA ASN A 264 -0.15 -12.97 -11.18
C ASN A 264 -0.79 -12.88 -12.56
N ARG A 265 -0.94 -14.01 -13.27
CA ARG A 265 -1.57 -14.02 -14.61
C ARG A 265 -3.03 -13.57 -14.57
N ALA A 266 -3.79 -13.94 -13.53
CA ALA A 266 -5.18 -13.54 -13.41
C ALA A 266 -5.33 -12.05 -13.05
N PHE A 267 -4.55 -11.56 -12.08
CA PHE A 267 -4.55 -10.15 -11.68
C PHE A 267 -4.07 -9.24 -12.83
N SER A 268 -2.93 -9.59 -13.46
CA SER A 268 -2.38 -8.83 -14.57
C SER A 268 -3.38 -8.70 -15.72
N ARG A 269 -4.11 -9.77 -16.05
CA ARG A 269 -5.07 -9.77 -17.17
C ARG A 269 -6.41 -9.10 -16.86
N SER A 270 -6.82 -9.00 -15.59
CA SER A 270 -8.03 -8.25 -15.25
C SER A 270 -7.86 -6.74 -15.41
N LEU A 271 -6.71 -6.21 -14.99
CA LEU A 271 -6.41 -4.78 -15.07
C LEU A 271 -5.63 -4.40 -16.34
N ASN A 272 -4.97 -5.36 -16.99
CA ASN A 272 -3.96 -5.16 -18.04
C ASN A 272 -2.75 -4.38 -17.53
N ILE A 273 -2.19 -4.82 -16.40
CA ILE A 273 -0.96 -4.26 -15.79
C ILE A 273 -0.01 -5.40 -15.41
N LYS A 274 1.29 -5.22 -15.55
CA LYS A 274 2.30 -6.24 -15.22
C LYS A 274 2.56 -6.26 -13.70
N VAL A 275 2.32 -7.39 -13.06
CA VAL A 275 2.40 -7.52 -11.58
C VAL A 275 3.64 -8.29 -11.15
N GLY A 276 4.45 -7.64 -10.31
CA GLY A 276 5.51 -8.25 -9.53
C GLY A 276 5.05 -8.56 -8.10
N LEU A 277 5.75 -9.46 -7.42
CA LEU A 277 5.53 -9.74 -5.99
C LEU A 277 6.87 -9.64 -5.26
N LEU A 278 6.89 -8.93 -4.15
CA LEU A 278 8.08 -8.77 -3.32
C LEU A 278 7.95 -9.68 -2.08
N ARG A 279 8.99 -10.44 -1.75
CA ARG A 279 8.98 -11.30 -0.56
C ARG A 279 9.72 -10.62 0.59
N SER A 280 8.95 -9.99 1.46
CA SER A 280 9.45 -9.43 2.71
C SER A 280 9.86 -10.53 3.69
N GLN A 281 10.94 -10.26 4.44
CA GLN A 281 11.24 -10.93 5.70
C GLN A 281 10.84 -10.06 6.91
N SER A 282 10.50 -8.78 6.68
CA SER A 282 10.21 -7.82 7.74
C SER A 282 8.81 -8.03 8.33
N ILE A 283 8.79 -8.26 9.64
CA ILE A 283 7.57 -8.37 10.44
C ILE A 283 6.97 -6.97 10.68
N ALA A 284 7.78 -5.91 10.66
CA ALA A 284 7.35 -4.54 10.96
C ALA A 284 6.25 -4.03 10.02
N PHE A 285 6.33 -4.38 8.72
CA PHE A 285 5.28 -4.14 7.72
C PHE A 285 3.96 -4.93 7.97
N SER A 286 3.83 -5.60 9.11
CA SER A 286 2.62 -6.26 9.63
C SER A 286 2.47 -6.12 11.15
N ALA A 287 3.17 -5.14 11.73
CA ALA A 287 3.11 -4.77 13.15
C ALA A 287 2.42 -3.40 13.29
N ASP A 288 1.19 -3.34 12.78
CA ASP A 288 0.31 -2.19 12.77
C ASP A 288 -0.30 -1.88 14.15
N VAL A 289 -0.65 -0.61 14.38
CA VAL A 289 -1.29 -0.09 15.60
C VAL A 289 -2.74 0.27 15.28
N ASP A 290 -3.66 -0.67 15.52
CA ASP A 290 -5.11 -0.58 15.23
C ASP A 290 -5.93 -0.30 16.49
N LYS A 291 -5.44 -0.75 17.66
CA LYS A 291 -6.09 -0.65 18.99
C LYS A 291 -5.04 -0.49 20.10
N PRO A 292 -5.41 -0.02 21.31
CA PRO A 292 -4.47 0.19 22.42
C PRO A 292 -3.58 -1.01 22.80
N SER A 293 -4.06 -2.24 22.66
CA SER A 293 -3.26 -3.45 22.96
C SER A 293 -2.19 -3.78 21.90
N ASP A 294 -2.17 -3.08 20.76
CA ASP A 294 -1.13 -3.28 19.74
C ASP A 294 0.20 -2.62 20.11
N PHE A 295 0.17 -1.57 20.95
CA PHE A 295 1.38 -0.89 21.43
C PHE A 295 2.38 -1.87 22.05
N GLU A 296 1.90 -2.75 22.94
CA GLU A 296 2.75 -3.74 23.59
C GLU A 296 3.37 -4.74 22.60
N ASP A 297 2.63 -5.20 21.60
CA ASP A 297 3.13 -6.14 20.58
C ASP A 297 4.28 -5.48 19.78
N VAL A 298 4.11 -4.22 19.42
CA VAL A 298 5.06 -3.46 18.61
C VAL A 298 6.30 -3.07 19.44
N GLU A 299 6.13 -2.69 20.70
CA GLU A 299 7.26 -2.51 21.64
C GLU A 299 8.06 -3.81 21.84
N LYS A 300 7.39 -4.95 22.02
CA LYS A 300 8.06 -6.26 22.16
C LYS A 300 8.85 -6.60 20.89
N LEU A 301 8.31 -6.31 19.71
CA LEU A 301 9.01 -6.50 18.43
C LEU A 301 10.25 -5.61 18.31
N ILE A 302 10.15 -4.32 18.61
CA ILE A 302 11.29 -3.39 18.56
C ILE A 302 12.40 -3.84 19.52
N ARG A 303 12.06 -4.28 20.73
CA ARG A 303 13.02 -4.81 21.72
C ARG A 303 13.62 -6.18 21.36
N GLN A 304 13.03 -6.92 20.42
CA GLN A 304 13.55 -8.21 19.92
C GLN A 304 14.39 -8.07 18.65
N CYS A 305 14.35 -6.91 17.99
CA CYS A 305 15.05 -6.64 16.73
C CYS A 305 16.10 -5.52 16.86
N ASN A 306 16.50 -5.19 18.09
CA ASN A 306 17.63 -4.32 18.46
C ASN A 306 18.72 -5.15 19.16
#